data_AF-A0A9R0S101-F1
#
_entry.id   AF-A0A9R0S101-F1
#
_cell.length_a   1.000
_cell.length_b   1.000
_cell.length_c   1.000
_cell.angle_alpha   90.00
_cell.angle_beta   90.00
_cell.angle_gamma   90.00
#
_symmetry.space_group_name_H-M   'P 1'
#
loop_
_entity.id
_entity.type
_entity.pdbx_description
1 polymer ?
#
loop_
_entity_poly.entity_id
_entity_poly.type
_entity_poly.pdbx_seq_one_letter_code
_entity_poly.pdbx_strand_id
1 'polypeptide(L)'
;MSLRKYDGALGLLNAVLELDPNHSEAYRQRATVLRHRCRHKEAESDYNKFLELKPGTASVEKELAQLLQAQNALESAYSQSDAGEFSKVLEYVNKIVLVFSPGCLKAKLLKAKALLALKDYSNVISETGFILKEDEDNLDALLLRGRAYYYLADHDVANR
;
A
#
# COMPACT_ATOMS: atom_id res chain seq x y z
N MET A 1 5.55 -8.31 -5.49
CA MET A 1 5.52 -7.97 -6.93
C MET A 1 6.01 -6.53 -7.04
N SER A 2 6.92 -6.17 -7.94
CA SER A 2 7.48 -4.80 -8.03
C SER A 2 6.53 -3.83 -8.75
N LEU A 3 6.64 -2.52 -8.49
CA LEU A 3 5.76 -1.47 -9.07
C LEU A 3 5.66 -1.55 -10.60
N ARG A 4 6.79 -1.76 -11.29
CA ARG A 4 6.85 -1.93 -12.75
C ARG A 4 5.97 -3.07 -13.26
N LYS A 5 5.83 -4.16 -12.49
CA LYS A 5 4.97 -5.29 -12.87
C LYS A 5 3.50 -4.94 -12.74
N TYR A 6 3.12 -4.15 -11.73
CA TYR A 6 1.76 -3.66 -11.60
C TYR A 6 1.40 -2.70 -12.74
N ASP A 7 2.29 -1.79 -13.12
CA ASP A 7 2.03 -0.84 -14.20
C ASP A 7 1.91 -1.54 -15.56
N GLY A 8 2.78 -2.53 -15.83
CA GLY A 8 2.65 -3.38 -17.01
C GLY A 8 1.34 -4.17 -17.03
N ALA A 9 0.92 -4.72 -15.88
CA ALA A 9 -0.36 -5.42 -15.78
C ALA A 9 -1.55 -4.50 -16.05
N LEU A 10 -1.55 -3.29 -15.47
CA LEU A 10 -2.61 -2.29 -15.71
C LEU A 10 -2.69 -1.89 -17.19
N GLY A 11 -1.56 -1.69 -17.86
CA GLY A 11 -1.53 -1.36 -19.28
C GLY A 11 -2.15 -2.45 -20.15
N LEU A 12 -1.80 -3.72 -19.91
CA LEU A 12 -2.37 -4.85 -20.64
C LEU A 12 -3.87 -5.03 -20.36
N LEU A 13 -4.31 -4.88 -19.11
CA LEU A 13 -5.71 -5.00 -18.74
C LEU A 13 -6.57 -3.87 -19.31
N ASN A 14 -6.01 -2.67 -19.42
CA ASN A 14 -6.65 -1.56 -20.13
C ASN A 14 -6.85 -1.89 -21.61
N ALA A 15 -5.80 -2.41 -22.28
CA ALA A 15 -5.90 -2.81 -23.69
C ALA A 15 -6.97 -3.89 -23.91
N VAL A 16 -7.11 -4.87 -23.00
CA VAL A 16 -8.20 -5.86 -23.06
C VAL A 16 -9.56 -5.19 -22.99
N LEU A 17 -9.75 -4.23 -22.08
CA LEU A 17 -11.02 -3.54 -21.89
C LEU A 17 -11.34 -2.51 -22.98
N GLU A 18 -10.34 -2.00 -23.70
CA GLU A 18 -10.52 -1.21 -24.91
C GLU A 18 -11.03 -2.08 -26.08
N LEU A 19 -10.56 -3.32 -26.18
CA LEU A 19 -10.97 -4.27 -27.23
C LEU A 19 -12.30 -4.95 -26.91
N ASP A 20 -12.54 -5.30 -25.64
CA ASP A 20 -13.77 -5.89 -25.14
C ASP A 20 -14.20 -5.23 -23.81
N PRO A 21 -15.04 -4.19 -23.88
CA PRO A 21 -15.54 -3.48 -22.70
C PRO A 21 -16.41 -4.34 -21.75
N ASN A 22 -16.83 -5.54 -22.17
CA ASN A 22 -17.63 -6.47 -21.38
C ASN A 22 -16.80 -7.66 -20.84
N HIS A 23 -15.47 -7.60 -20.96
CA HIS A 23 -14.57 -8.65 -20.47
C HIS A 23 -14.51 -8.66 -18.94
N SER A 24 -15.50 -9.28 -18.28
CA SER A 24 -15.64 -9.36 -16.82
C SER A 24 -14.32 -9.64 -16.09
N GLU A 25 -13.60 -10.71 -16.46
CA GLU A 25 -12.37 -11.09 -15.76
C GLU A 25 -11.27 -10.02 -15.83
N ALA A 26 -11.24 -9.19 -16.89
CA ALA A 26 -10.27 -8.11 -16.99
C ALA A 26 -10.54 -7.03 -15.95
N TYR A 27 -11.82 -6.72 -15.68
CA TYR A 27 -12.19 -5.84 -14.57
C TYR A 27 -11.75 -6.40 -13.22
N ARG A 28 -12.02 -7.69 -12.92
CA ARG A 28 -11.59 -8.29 -11.63
C ARG A 28 -10.07 -8.26 -11.45
N GLN A 29 -9.32 -8.62 -12.50
CA GLN A 29 -7.87 -8.62 -12.44
C GLN A 29 -7.32 -7.19 -12.28
N ARG A 30 -7.91 -6.22 -12.99
CA ARG A 30 -7.52 -4.80 -12.88
C ARG A 30 -7.83 -4.26 -11.49
N ALA A 31 -9.02 -4.55 -10.96
CA ALA A 31 -9.41 -4.23 -9.60
C ALA A 31 -8.43 -4.78 -8.55
N THR A 32 -7.99 -6.03 -8.73
CA THR A 32 -7.02 -6.67 -7.82
C THR A 32 -5.66 -5.97 -7.84
N VAL A 33 -5.17 -5.61 -9.03
CA VAL A 33 -3.91 -4.85 -9.17
C VAL A 33 -4.05 -3.44 -8.56
N LEU A 34 -5.17 -2.76 -8.81
CA LEU A 34 -5.47 -1.44 -8.28
C LEU A 34 -5.57 -1.47 -6.74
N ARG A 35 -6.25 -2.47 -6.17
CA ARG A 35 -6.32 -2.73 -4.72
C ARG A 35 -4.93 -2.87 -4.14
N HIS A 36 -4.09 -3.74 -4.73
CA HIS A 36 -2.71 -3.92 -4.27
C HIS A 36 -1.89 -2.63 -4.25
N ARG A 37 -2.21 -1.67 -5.13
CA ARG A 37 -1.58 -0.35 -5.23
C ARG A 37 -2.28 0.74 -4.41
N CYS A 38 -3.26 0.40 -3.57
CA CYS A 38 -4.09 1.35 -2.81
C CYS A 38 -4.88 2.36 -3.68
N ARG A 39 -5.17 2.02 -4.93
CA ARG A 39 -6.04 2.80 -5.82
C ARG A 39 -7.50 2.40 -5.59
N HIS A 40 -7.99 2.64 -4.37
CA HIS A 40 -9.21 2.01 -3.88
C HIS A 40 -10.47 2.35 -4.68
N LYS A 41 -10.68 3.63 -5.00
CA LYS A 41 -11.86 4.07 -5.78
C LYS A 41 -11.95 3.39 -7.15
N GLU A 42 -10.82 3.27 -7.83
CA GLU A 42 -10.76 2.66 -9.16
C GLU A 42 -10.94 1.14 -9.06
N ALA A 43 -10.35 0.51 -8.04
CA ALA A 43 -10.54 -0.92 -7.78
C ALA A 43 -12.01 -1.26 -7.46
N GLU A 44 -12.67 -0.43 -6.64
CA GLU A 44 -14.09 -0.58 -6.31
C GLU A 44 -14.96 -0.47 -7.54
N SER A 45 -14.71 0.53 -8.39
CA SER A 45 -15.42 0.69 -9.67
C SER A 45 -15.30 -0.56 -10.55
N ASP A 46 -14.10 -1.12 -10.66
CA ASP A 46 -13.87 -2.33 -11.46
C ASP A 46 -14.51 -3.59 -10.84
N TYR A 47 -14.44 -3.76 -9.53
CA TYR A 47 -15.14 -4.87 -8.86
C TYR A 47 -16.66 -4.76 -9.02
N ASN A 48 -17.22 -3.56 -8.90
CA ASN A 48 -18.65 -3.33 -9.15
C ASN A 48 -19.01 -3.62 -10.61
N LYS A 49 -18.15 -3.20 -11.56
CA LYS A 49 -18.38 -3.52 -12.98
C LYS A 49 -18.35 -5.02 -13.26
N PHE A 50 -17.46 -5.76 -12.60
CA PHE A 50 -17.47 -7.22 -12.65
C PHE A 50 -18.81 -7.78 -12.13
N LEU A 51 -19.29 -7.31 -10.97
CA LEU A 51 -20.51 -7.81 -10.33
C LEU A 51 -21.78 -7.45 -11.10
N GLU A 52 -21.79 -6.34 -11.85
CA GLU A 52 -22.84 -6.05 -12.84
C GLU A 52 -22.91 -7.10 -13.94
N LEU A 53 -21.75 -7.53 -14.46
CA LEU A 53 -21.65 -8.51 -15.55
C LEU A 53 -21.86 -9.96 -15.05
N LYS A 54 -21.44 -10.25 -13.83
CA LYS A 54 -21.48 -11.57 -13.19
C LYS A 54 -21.95 -11.46 -11.73
N PRO A 55 -23.24 -11.22 -11.50
CA PRO A 55 -23.81 -11.09 -10.16
C PRO A 55 -23.68 -12.40 -9.36
N GLY A 56 -23.61 -12.29 -8.03
CA GLY A 56 -23.56 -13.44 -7.12
C GLY A 56 -22.21 -14.17 -7.08
N THR A 57 -21.13 -13.51 -7.52
CA THR A 57 -19.79 -14.09 -7.48
C THR A 57 -19.12 -13.86 -6.13
N ALA A 58 -19.35 -14.77 -5.19
CA ALA A 58 -18.88 -14.65 -3.79
C ALA A 58 -17.36 -14.40 -3.64
N SER A 59 -16.53 -14.90 -4.55
CA SER A 59 -15.09 -14.63 -4.53
C SER A 59 -14.77 -13.16 -4.77
N VAL A 60 -15.50 -12.49 -5.67
CA VAL A 60 -15.32 -11.06 -5.97
C VAL A 60 -15.92 -10.19 -4.89
N GLU A 61 -17.08 -10.57 -4.33
CA GLU A 61 -17.65 -9.89 -3.15
C GLU A 61 -16.66 -9.92 -1.97
N LYS A 62 -15.97 -11.05 -1.75
CA LYS A 62 -14.90 -11.16 -0.75
C LYS A 62 -13.72 -10.25 -1.06
N GLU A 63 -13.27 -10.17 -2.32
CA GLU A 63 -12.18 -9.28 -2.73
C GLU A 63 -12.54 -7.79 -2.56
N LEU A 64 -13.79 -7.42 -2.84
CA LEU A 64 -14.33 -6.09 -2.58
C LEU A 64 -14.40 -5.80 -1.07
N ALA A 65 -14.83 -6.76 -0.25
CA ALA A 65 -14.80 -6.60 1.21
C ALA A 65 -13.36 -6.39 1.74
N GLN A 66 -12.37 -7.09 1.18
CA GLN A 66 -10.96 -6.89 1.51
C GLN A 66 -10.46 -5.49 1.10
N LEU A 67 -10.88 -4.98 -0.06
CA LEU A 67 -10.61 -3.61 -0.49
C LEU A 67 -11.10 -2.60 0.55
N LEU A 68 -12.37 -2.70 0.94
CA LEU A 68 -13.01 -1.78 1.89
C LEU A 68 -12.36 -1.86 3.27
N GLN A 69 -12.01 -3.06 3.73
CA GLN A 69 -11.24 -3.24 4.97
C GLN A 69 -9.88 -2.56 4.91
N ALA A 70 -9.14 -2.70 3.80
CA ALA A 70 -7.86 -2.04 3.61
C ALA A 70 -7.98 -0.51 3.57
N GLN A 71 -9.03 0.01 2.93
CA GLN A 71 -9.32 1.44 2.88
C GLN A 71 -9.60 1.99 4.28
N ASN A 72 -10.55 1.39 5.01
CA ASN A 72 -10.92 1.85 6.35
C ASN A 72 -9.76 1.73 7.34
N ALA A 73 -8.94 0.67 7.23
CA ALA A 73 -7.75 0.52 8.07
C ALA A 73 -6.68 1.56 7.74
N LEU A 74 -6.52 1.95 6.48
CA LEU A 74 -5.59 3.01 6.10
C LEU A 74 -6.05 4.37 6.62
N GLU A 75 -7.35 4.68 6.55
CA GLU A 75 -7.94 5.89 7.14
C GLU A 75 -7.76 5.89 8.66
N SER A 76 -7.99 4.75 9.32
CA SER A 76 -7.75 4.59 10.76
C SER A 76 -6.28 4.80 11.10
N ALA A 77 -5.35 4.27 10.30
CA ALA A 77 -3.91 4.47 10.50
C ALA A 77 -3.50 5.94 10.38
N TYR A 78 -4.08 6.72 9.47
CA TYR A 78 -3.84 8.16 9.41
C TYR A 78 -4.38 8.88 10.65
N SER A 79 -5.62 8.58 11.05
CA SER A 79 -6.22 9.14 12.27
C SER A 79 -5.37 8.87 13.52
N GLN A 80 -4.85 7.65 13.67
CA GLN A 80 -3.94 7.31 14.78
C GLN A 80 -2.59 8.02 14.67
N SER A 81 -2.07 8.23 13.45
CA SER A 81 -0.85 9.01 13.23
C SER A 81 -1.02 10.47 13.67
N ASP A 82 -2.17 11.08 13.37
CA ASP A 82 -2.49 12.45 13.79
C ASP A 82 -2.66 12.56 15.31
N ALA A 83 -3.14 11.49 15.95
CA ALA A 83 -3.22 11.38 17.41
C ALA A 83 -1.86 11.07 18.10
N GLY A 84 -0.78 10.83 17.34
CA GLY A 84 0.53 10.44 17.88
C GLY A 84 0.62 8.98 18.35
N GLU A 85 -0.38 8.16 18.05
CA GLU A 85 -0.50 6.77 18.49
C GLU A 85 0.21 5.81 17.51
N PHE A 86 1.52 5.98 17.34
CA PHE A 86 2.30 5.31 16.30
C PHE A 86 2.32 3.77 16.39
N SER A 87 2.18 3.19 17.60
CA SER A 87 2.06 1.74 17.74
C SER A 87 0.79 1.19 17.09
N LYS A 88 -0.33 1.92 17.18
CA LYS A 88 -1.59 1.55 16.52
C LYS A 88 -1.50 1.74 15.01
N VAL A 89 -0.76 2.74 14.53
CA VAL A 89 -0.44 2.90 13.10
C VAL A 89 0.20 1.62 12.56
N LEU A 90 1.23 1.12 13.24
CA LEU A 90 1.90 -0.13 12.85
C LEU A 90 0.95 -1.33 12.89
N GLU A 91 0.03 -1.38 13.85
CA GLU A 91 -0.96 -2.44 13.92
C GLU A 91 -1.89 -2.46 12.70
N TYR A 92 -2.57 -1.34 12.40
CA TYR A 92 -3.47 -1.24 11.25
C TYR A 92 -2.73 -1.51 9.93
N VAL A 93 -1.55 -0.91 9.77
CA VAL A 93 -0.77 -1.04 8.54
C VAL A 93 -0.29 -2.48 8.33
N ASN A 94 0.30 -3.13 9.34
CA ASN A 94 0.87 -4.46 9.17
C ASN A 94 -0.18 -5.58 9.15
N LYS A 95 -1.23 -5.48 9.98
CA LYS A 95 -2.22 -6.56 10.11
C LYS A 95 -3.32 -6.52 9.06
N ILE A 96 -3.58 -5.35 8.45
CA ILE A 96 -4.70 -5.18 7.52
C ILE A 96 -4.23 -4.58 6.20
N VAL A 97 -3.70 -3.35 6.22
CA VAL A 97 -3.46 -2.60 4.97
C VAL A 97 -2.46 -3.32 4.07
N LEU A 98 -1.29 -3.72 4.58
CA LEU A 98 -0.28 -4.39 3.77
C LEU A 98 -0.59 -5.87 3.52
N VAL A 99 -1.55 -6.46 4.24
CA VAL A 99 -2.05 -7.82 3.96
C VAL A 99 -2.90 -7.82 2.69
N PHE A 100 -3.81 -6.86 2.57
CA PHE A 100 -4.71 -6.77 1.40
C PHE A 100 -4.12 -5.88 0.28
N SER A 101 -3.26 -4.93 0.62
CA SER A 101 -2.68 -3.95 -0.29
C SER A 101 -1.15 -3.88 -0.14
N PRO A 102 -0.41 -4.96 -0.47
CA PRO A 102 1.04 -5.07 -0.22
C PRO A 102 1.90 -4.08 -1.03
N GLY A 103 1.39 -3.58 -2.15
CA GLY A 103 2.03 -2.56 -2.98
C GLY A 103 1.68 -1.12 -2.59
N CYS A 104 1.01 -0.92 -1.45
CA CYS A 104 0.54 0.38 -1.01
C CYS A 104 1.69 1.27 -0.53
N LEU A 105 2.26 2.06 -1.43
CA LEU A 105 3.35 2.98 -1.11
C LEU A 105 2.98 3.94 0.04
N LYS A 106 1.75 4.46 0.04
CA LYS A 106 1.22 5.32 1.10
C LYS A 106 1.33 4.67 2.49
N ALA A 107 0.95 3.39 2.60
CA ALA A 107 1.02 2.66 3.86
C ALA A 107 2.46 2.32 4.27
N LYS A 108 3.33 1.96 3.32
CA LYS A 108 4.77 1.73 3.59
C LYS A 108 5.45 2.99 4.11
N LEU A 109 5.18 4.15 3.50
CA LEU A 109 5.70 5.44 3.97
C LEU A 109 5.15 5.82 5.35
N LEU A 110 3.85 5.60 5.58
CA LEU A 110 3.24 5.84 6.89
C LEU A 110 3.87 4.96 7.98
N LYS A 111 4.13 3.68 7.67
CA LYS A 111 4.86 2.76 8.54
C LYS A 111 6.27 3.25 8.84
N ALA A 112 7.04 3.67 7.84
CA ALA A 112 8.39 4.22 8.05
C ALA A 112 8.36 5.49 8.93
N LYS A 113 7.37 6.37 8.75
CA LYS A 113 7.16 7.54 9.63
C LYS A 113 6.86 7.14 11.07
N ALA A 114 5.97 6.17 11.27
CA ALA A 114 5.63 5.66 12.60
C ALA A 114 6.84 5.00 13.30
N LEU A 115 7.61 4.18 12.57
CA LEU A 115 8.85 3.57 13.09
C LEU A 115 9.87 4.64 13.51
N LEU A 116 10.02 5.70 12.70
CA LEU A 116 10.93 6.80 13.03
C LEU A 116 10.50 7.51 14.32
N ALA A 117 9.21 7.77 14.49
CA ALA A 117 8.67 8.39 15.70
C ALA A 117 8.85 7.50 16.94
N LEU A 118 8.79 6.18 16.76
CA LEU A 118 9.07 5.18 17.80
C LEU A 118 10.56 4.93 18.02
N LYS A 119 11.45 5.67 17.33
CA LYS A 119 12.91 5.54 17.38
C LYS A 119 13.43 4.17 16.93
N ASP A 120 12.64 3.43 16.16
CA ASP A 120 13.02 2.15 15.56
C ASP A 120 13.75 2.38 14.22
N TYR A 121 14.94 2.97 14.32
CA TYR A 121 15.68 3.46 13.15
C TYR A 121 16.14 2.33 12.21
N SER A 122 16.47 1.16 12.77
CA SER A 122 16.85 -0.02 11.98
C SER A 122 15.73 -0.46 11.05
N ASN A 123 14.49 -0.51 11.55
CA ASN A 123 13.34 -0.85 10.72
C ASN A 123 12.95 0.27 9.75
N VAL A 124 13.20 1.55 10.08
CA VAL A 124 13.07 2.65 9.09
C VAL A 124 13.99 2.41 7.89
N ILE A 125 15.27 2.09 8.14
CA ILE A 125 16.25 1.85 7.07
C ILE A 125 15.84 0.65 6.21
N SER A 126 15.36 -0.43 6.85
CA SER A 126 14.86 -1.62 6.15
C SER A 126 13.65 -1.29 5.27
N GLU A 127 12.62 -0.66 5.86
CA GLU A 127 11.37 -0.33 5.15
C GLU A 127 11.61 0.65 3.99
N THR A 128 12.37 1.72 4.22
CA THR A 128 12.75 2.67 3.17
C THR A 128 13.63 2.02 2.10
N GLY A 129 14.46 1.04 2.45
CA GLY A 129 15.22 0.25 1.48
C GLY A 129 14.34 -0.53 0.51
N PHE A 130 13.23 -1.11 0.97
CA PHE A 130 12.27 -1.77 0.09
C PHE A 130 11.58 -0.78 -0.86
N ILE A 131 11.26 0.42 -0.38
CA ILE A 131 10.67 1.48 -1.21
C ILE A 131 11.67 1.92 -2.28
N LEU A 132 12.91 2.22 -1.88
CA LEU A 132 13.94 2.72 -2.79
C LEU A 132 14.38 1.69 -3.82
N LYS A 133 14.23 0.39 -3.54
CA LYS A 133 14.43 -0.66 -4.54
C LYS A 133 13.39 -0.62 -5.66
N GLU A 134 12.20 -0.10 -5.36
CA GLU A 134 11.11 0.02 -6.33
C GLU A 134 11.09 1.39 -7.03
N ASP A 135 11.49 2.44 -6.30
CA ASP A 135 11.50 3.85 -6.70
C ASP A 135 12.72 4.54 -6.06
N GLU A 136 13.85 4.53 -6.75
CA GLU A 136 15.16 5.00 -6.24
C GLU A 136 15.15 6.50 -5.88
N ASP A 137 14.30 7.27 -6.55
CA ASP A 137 14.19 8.73 -6.38
C ASP A 137 13.08 9.13 -5.40
N ASN A 138 12.54 8.18 -4.63
CA ASN A 138 11.47 8.46 -3.68
C ASN A 138 11.94 9.40 -2.55
N LEU A 139 11.63 10.69 -2.69
CA LEU A 139 12.10 11.75 -1.79
C LEU A 139 11.72 11.51 -0.33
N ASP A 140 10.49 11.05 -0.06
CA ASP A 140 10.03 10.76 1.30
C ASP A 140 10.86 9.62 1.92
N ALA A 141 11.09 8.54 1.18
CA ALA A 141 11.88 7.42 1.67
C ALA A 141 13.36 7.81 1.89
N LEU A 142 13.96 8.58 0.97
CA LEU A 142 15.32 9.10 1.14
C LEU A 142 15.43 9.98 2.40
N LEU A 143 14.48 10.89 2.60
CA LEU A 143 14.45 11.78 3.77
C LEU A 143 14.31 10.99 5.08
N LEU A 144 13.37 10.05 5.14
CA LEU A 144 13.17 9.21 6.33
C LEU A 144 14.40 8.36 6.65
N ARG A 145 15.03 7.81 5.61
CA ARG A 145 16.26 7.02 5.75
C ARG A 145 17.44 7.86 6.24
N GLY A 146 17.61 9.06 5.70
CA GLY A 146 18.64 10.01 6.15
C GLY A 146 18.46 10.39 7.62
N ARG A 147 17.22 10.68 8.05
CA ARG A 147 16.90 10.94 9.47
C ARG A 147 17.22 9.74 10.37
N ALA A 148 16.92 8.52 9.93
CA ALA A 148 17.23 7.32 10.69
C ALA A 148 18.74 7.13 10.88
N TYR A 149 19.55 7.33 9.83
CA TYR A 149 21.02 7.27 9.95
C TYR A 149 21.58 8.36 10.86
N TYR A 150 21.06 9.59 10.75
CA TYR A 150 21.45 10.71 11.62
C TYR A 150 21.24 10.36 13.10
N TYR A 151 20.04 9.89 13.46
CA TYR A 151 19.76 9.55 14.86
C TYR A 151 20.54 8.32 15.36
N LEU A 152 20.74 7.30 14.52
CA LEU A 152 21.57 6.15 14.90
C LEU A 152 22.99 6.56 15.26
N ALA A 153 23.61 7.42 14.46
CA ALA A 153 24.96 7.92 14.73
C ALA A 153 25.03 8.71 16.05
N ASP A 154 24.03 9.55 16.35
CA ASP A 154 23.97 10.30 17.62
C ASP A 154 23.80 9.38 18.84
N HIS A 155 22.98 8.33 18.75
CA HIS A 155 22.77 7.37 19.85
C HIS A 155 24.00 6.51 20.15
N ASP A 156 24.79 6.17 19.13
CA ASP A 156 26.04 5.44 19.30
C ASP A 156 27.12 6.28 20.00
N VAL A 157 27.04 7.61 19.87
CA VAL A 157 27.95 8.56 20.54
C VAL A 157 27.53 8.82 21.98
N ALA A 158 26.22 8.89 22.28
CA ALA A 158 25.70 9.18 23.62
C ALA A 158 25.86 8.02 24.63
N ASN A 159 26.09 6.80 24.16
CA ASN A 159 26.25 5.59 24.99
C ASN A 159 27.72 5.19 25.22
N ARG A 160 28.69 6.03 24.87
CA ARG A 160 30.13 5.88 25.15
C ARG A 160 30.56 6.75 26.32
#